data_AF-D9SN25-F1
#
_entry.id   AF-D9SN25-F1
#
_cell.length_a   1.000
_cell.length_b   1.000
_cell.length_c   1.000
_cell.angle_alpha   90.00
_cell.angle_beta   90.00
_cell.angle_gamma   90.00
#
_symmetry.space_group_name_H-M   'P 1'
#
loop_
_entity.id
_entity.type
_entity.pdbx_description
1 polymer ?
#
loop_
_entity_poly.entity_id
_entity_poly.type
_entity_poly.pdbx_seq_one_letter_code
_entity_poly.pdbx_strand_id
1 'polypeptide(L)' 'MDNKIRLSNGHNNSIGCIVNECKFHSRDNYCELERINVVKHEATANTVECTDCGSFEKM' A
#
# COMPACT_ATOMS: atom_id res chain seq x y z
N MET A 1 10.25 12.97 -20.70
CA MET A 1 10.68 12.48 -19.38
C MET A 1 9.43 11.86 -18.79
N ASP A 2 9.10 10.67 -19.24
CA ASP A 2 7.79 10.11 -18.98
C ASP A 2 7.95 9.21 -17.77
N ASN A 3 7.51 9.72 -16.63
CA ASN A 3 7.45 9.02 -15.35
C ASN A 3 6.33 7.97 -15.42
N LYS A 4 6.45 7.04 -16.37
CA LYS A 4 5.50 5.95 -16.58
C LYS A 4 5.79 4.93 -15.49
N ILE A 5 5.10 5.06 -14.36
CA ILE A 5 5.10 4.10 -13.26
C ILE A 5 4.96 2.72 -13.90
N ARG A 6 5.94 1.85 -13.66
CA ARG A 6 6.04 0.52 -14.26
C ARG A 6 4.96 -0.40 -13.66
N LEU A 7 3.71 -0.22 -14.09
CA LEU A 7 2.63 -1.17 -13.87
C LEU A 7 2.90 -2.39 -14.76
N SER A 8 3.68 -3.35 -14.27
CA SER A 8 3.79 -4.66 -14.91
C SER A 8 2.61 -5.51 -14.42
N ASN A 9 1.73 -5.92 -15.35
CA ASN A 9 0.52 -6.73 -15.14
C ASN A 9 -0.67 -6.04 -14.44
N GLY A 10 -0.75 -4.70 -14.47
CA GLY A 10 -1.93 -3.96 -14.01
C GLY A 10 -1.97 -3.66 -12.50
N HIS A 11 -0.90 -3.97 -11.78
CA HIS A 11 -0.72 -3.65 -10.36
C HIS A 11 0.65 -3.03 -10.10
N ASN A 12 0.75 -2.29 -8.98
CA ASN A 12 1.98 -1.63 -8.57
C ASN A 12 2.90 -2.61 -7.84
N ASN A 13 3.89 -3.15 -8.56
CA ASN A 13 4.85 -4.11 -7.99
C ASN A 13 5.82 -3.49 -6.95
N SER A 14 5.73 -2.19 -6.68
CA SER A 14 6.53 -1.50 -5.66
C SER A 14 5.84 -1.43 -4.30
N ILE A 15 4.58 -1.87 -4.18
CA ILE A 15 3.84 -1.83 -2.92
C ILE A 15 3.29 -3.23 -2.61
N GLY A 16 3.97 -3.98 -1.75
CA GLY A 16 3.47 -5.26 -1.26
C GLY A 16 2.26 -5.07 -0.34
N CYS A 17 1.25 -5.95 -0.46
CA CYS A 17 0.10 -5.96 0.42
C CYS A 17 -0.42 -7.39 0.57
N ILE A 18 -0.29 -7.95 1.77
CA ILE A 18 -0.80 -9.30 2.12
C ILE A 18 -2.11 -9.25 2.92
N VAL A 19 -2.71 -8.05 3.06
CA VAL A 19 -3.97 -7.84 3.79
C VAL A 19 -5.11 -8.14 2.84
N ASN A 20 -5.70 -9.33 2.96
CA ASN A 20 -6.77 -9.80 2.07
C ASN A 20 -8.02 -8.91 2.13
N GLU A 21 -8.26 -8.24 3.26
CA GLU A 21 -9.38 -7.31 3.45
C GLU A 21 -9.17 -5.95 2.78
N CYS A 22 -7.97 -5.66 2.27
CA CYS A 22 -7.70 -4.40 1.58
C CYS A 22 -8.41 -4.41 0.21
N LYS A 23 -9.28 -3.43 -0.02
CA LYS A 23 -9.99 -3.21 -1.28
C LYS A 23 -9.08 -3.13 -2.50
N PHE A 24 -7.81 -2.75 -2.30
CA PHE A 24 -6.80 -2.61 -3.34
C PHE A 24 -5.81 -3.79 -3.37
N HIS A 25 -6.08 -4.89 -2.68
CA HIS A 25 -5.25 -6.09 -2.70
C HIS A 25 -5.38 -6.80 -4.05
N SER A 26 -4.25 -6.98 -4.73
CA SER A 26 -4.12 -7.84 -5.88
C SER A 26 -3.86 -9.28 -5.43
N ARG A 27 -4.30 -10.24 -6.27
CA ARG A 27 -4.09 -11.69 -6.07
C ARG A 27 -2.62 -12.09 -5.88
N ASP A 28 -1.69 -11.27 -6.35
CA ASP A 28 -0.25 -11.54 -6.28
C ASP A 28 0.42 -10.94 -5.02
N ASN A 29 -0.36 -10.58 -3.99
CA ASN A 29 0.10 -9.95 -2.75
C ASN A 29 0.72 -8.55 -2.93
N TYR A 30 0.13 -7.76 -3.82
CA TYR A 30 0.49 -6.35 -4.04
C TYR A 30 -0.70 -5.44 -3.78
N CYS A 31 -0.44 -4.15 -3.57
CA CYS A 31 -1.44 -3.10 -3.59
C CYS A 31 -1.52 -2.52 -5.01
N GLU A 32 -2.72 -2.33 -5.54
CA GLU A 32 -2.94 -1.75 -6.86
C GLU A 32 -2.78 -0.22 -6.89
N LEU A 33 -2.69 0.42 -5.72
CA LEU A 33 -2.47 1.87 -5.63
C LEU A 33 -1.09 2.25 -6.19
N GLU A 34 -1.03 3.33 -6.96
CA GLU A 34 0.24 3.92 -7.41
C GLU A 34 1.07 4.49 -6.25
N ARG A 35 0.40 4.88 -5.16
CA ARG A 35 1.00 5.50 -3.99
C ARG A 35 0.17 5.20 -2.74
N ILE A 36 0.84 4.89 -1.63
CA ILE A 36 0.22 4.79 -0.30
C ILE A 36 0.61 5.99 0.57
N ASN A 37 -0.21 6.25 1.58
CA ASN A 37 0.16 7.06 2.74
C ASN A 37 0.56 6.12 3.88
N VAL A 38 1.77 6.26 4.39
CA VAL A 38 2.12 5.70 5.70
C VAL A 38 1.71 6.72 6.76
N VAL A 39 0.90 6.29 7.72
CA VAL A 39 0.41 7.12 8.83
C VAL A 39 0.83 6.51 10.15
N LYS A 40 0.54 7.21 11.24
CA LYS A 40 0.72 6.72 12.61
C LYS A 40 -0.60 6.84 13.36
N HIS A 41 -0.87 5.91 14.28
CA HIS A 41 -2.04 5.97 15.16
C HIS A 41 -1.71 6.48 16.57
N GLU A 42 -0.44 6.72 16.87
CA GLU A 42 0.03 7.36 18.10
C GLU A 42 0.63 8.76 17.83
N ALA A 43 0.90 9.53 18.89
CA ALA A 43 1.49 10.87 18.78
C ALA A 43 2.90 10.84 18.14
N THR A 44 3.68 9.78 18.37
CA THR A 44 5.03 9.60 17.85
C THR A 44 5.20 8.14 17.43
N ALA A 45 5.76 7.90 16.24
CA ALA A 45 6.03 6.55 15.76
C ALA A 45 7.40 6.08 16.28
N ASN A 46 7.39 5.29 17.35
CA ASN A 46 8.61 4.77 17.97
C ASN A 46 8.92 3.33 17.51
N THR A 47 7.90 2.59 17.08
CA THR A 47 8.04 1.23 16.58
C THR A 47 7.34 1.08 15.22
N VAL A 48 7.58 -0.03 14.52
CA VAL A 48 6.95 -0.29 13.22
C VAL A 48 5.44 -0.49 13.36
N GLU A 49 5.01 -1.04 14.49
CA GLU A 49 3.61 -1.26 14.84
C GLU A 49 2.87 0.07 15.02
N CYS A 50 3.55 1.16 15.37
CA CYS A 50 2.94 2.50 15.40
C CYS A 50 2.61 3.05 14.01
N THR A 51 3.05 2.39 12.92
CA THR A 51 2.87 2.84 11.54
C THR A 51 1.86 1.97 10.79
N ASP A 52 0.90 2.62 10.13
CA ASP A 52 -0.16 1.95 9.38
C ASP A 52 -0.15 2.38 7.91
N CYS A 53 -0.74 1.55 7.05
CA CYS A 53 -1.15 1.97 5.72
C CYS A 53 -2.41 2.85 5.84
N GLY A 54 -2.25 4.16 5.84
CA GLY A 54 -3.36 5.12 5.89
C GLY A 54 -4.17 5.22 4.58
N SER A 55 -3.77 4.47 3.56
CA SER A 55 -4.55 4.27 2.32
C SER A 55 -5.43 3.02 2.36
N PHE A 56 -5.42 2.28 3.47
CA PHE A 56 -6.24 1.09 3.62
C PHE A 56 -7.73 1.44 3.56
N GLU A 57 -8.46 0.77 2.66
CA GLU A 57 -9.91 0.71 2.63
C GLU A 57 -10.31 -0.76 2.74
N LYS A 58 -11.29 -1.06 3.59
CA LYS A 58 -11.83 -2.41 3.71
C LYS A 58 -12.72 -2.72 2.49
N MET A 59 -12.58 -3.92 1.91
CA MET A 59 -13.45 -4.45 0.85
C MET A 59 -14.91 -4.59 1.27
#